data_AF-E3NL32-F1
#
_entry.id   AF-E3NL32-F1
#
_cell.length_a   1.000
_cell.length_b   1.000
_cell.length_c   1.000
_cell.angle_alpha   90.00
_cell.angle_beta   90.00
_cell.angle_gamma   90.00
#
_symmetry.space_group_name_H-M   'P 1'
#
loop_
_entity.id
_entity.type
_entity.pdbx_description
1 polymer ?
#
loop_
_entity_poly.entity_id
_entity_poly.type
_entity_poly.pdbx_seq_one_letter_code
_entity_poly.pdbx_strand_id
1 'polypeptide(L)'
;MSLTLLLLLLPSISICYNPPLSENVKMVVVYGKPLEFCANPEKSEENWANCLQQCWKQWDCVVVSQLPDGCEFFKIQEIQKVTKLDRSSGQKVGIKISLPSDTCPRGDTEAPPLFGNVSSSLIITDGEGTYYKSQITETSDTWIFNSSIHQCLIDIHEDYFPYEHNLTSPFLPGETFFMRGKTAGYNQQ
;
A
#
# COMPACT_ATOMS: atom_id res chain seq x y z
N MET A 1 -37.86 -32.13 31.79
CA MET A 1 -36.40 -31.98 31.63
C MET A 1 -36.18 -31.14 30.39
N SER A 2 -35.95 -29.84 30.59
CA SER A 2 -35.75 -28.87 29.51
C SER A 2 -34.27 -28.82 29.16
N LEU A 3 -33.92 -29.12 27.92
CA LEU A 3 -32.56 -29.13 27.42
C LEU A 3 -32.32 -27.78 26.72
N THR A 4 -31.82 -26.79 27.45
CA THR A 4 -31.42 -25.49 26.89
C THR A 4 -30.07 -25.62 26.20
N LEU A 5 -30.09 -25.56 24.86
CA LEU A 5 -28.92 -25.51 23.99
C LEU A 5 -28.30 -24.10 24.06
N LEU A 6 -27.18 -23.96 24.76
CA LEU A 6 -26.42 -22.72 24.85
C LEU A 6 -25.51 -22.61 23.61
N LEU A 7 -25.94 -21.87 22.58
CA LEU A 7 -25.07 -21.50 21.45
C LEU A 7 -24.02 -20.50 21.96
N LEU A 8 -22.79 -20.97 22.12
CA LEU A 8 -21.63 -20.11 22.34
C LEU A 8 -21.29 -19.41 21.01
N LEU A 9 -21.67 -18.14 20.90
CA LEU A 9 -21.15 -17.23 19.89
C LEU A 9 -19.67 -16.97 20.23
N LEU A 10 -18.78 -17.80 19.69
CA LEU A 10 -17.34 -17.49 19.71
C LEU A 10 -17.15 -16.25 18.83
N PRO A 11 -16.58 -15.15 19.35
CA PRO A 11 -16.19 -14.04 18.50
C PRO A 11 -15.16 -14.60 17.53
N SER A 12 -15.51 -14.63 16.24
CA SER A 12 -14.54 -14.87 15.17
C SER A 12 -13.52 -13.75 15.27
N ILE A 13 -12.39 -14.06 15.92
CA ILE A 13 -11.21 -13.20 15.93
C ILE A 13 -10.72 -13.23 14.47
N SER A 14 -11.30 -12.38 13.63
CA SER A 14 -10.64 -11.94 12.41
C SER A 14 -9.37 -11.27 12.89
N ILE A 15 -8.28 -12.04 12.89
CA ILE A 15 -6.94 -11.50 13.00
C ILE A 15 -6.79 -10.67 11.73
N CYS A 16 -7.14 -9.38 11.78
CA CYS A 16 -6.81 -8.45 10.72
C CYS A 16 -5.29 -8.44 10.65
N TYR A 17 -4.74 -9.24 9.75
CA TYR A 17 -3.31 -9.22 9.46
C TYR A 17 -2.99 -7.80 9.03
N ASN A 18 -2.19 -7.12 9.84
CA ASN A 18 -1.73 -5.78 9.53
C ASN A 18 -0.30 -5.92 9.02
N PRO A 19 -0.08 -5.91 7.68
CA PRO A 19 1.25 -6.07 7.12
C PRO A 19 2.20 -5.03 7.72
N PRO A 20 3.47 -5.40 8.03
CA PRO A 20 4.45 -4.42 8.46
C PRO A 20 4.63 -3.38 7.35
N LEU A 21 4.31 -2.13 7.67
CA LEU A 21 4.56 -1.00 6.77
C LEU A 21 6.07 -0.73 6.74
N SER A 22 6.59 -0.44 5.55
CA SER A 22 7.99 -0.03 5.39
C SER A 22 8.30 1.21 6.25
N GLU A 23 9.50 1.26 6.85
CA GLU A 23 9.95 2.37 7.71
C GLU A 23 9.90 3.74 7.00
N ASN A 24 9.92 3.70 5.67
CA ASN A 24 9.90 4.84 4.76
C ASN A 24 8.49 5.39 4.47
N VAL A 25 7.43 4.75 4.99
CA VAL A 25 6.04 5.17 4.80
C VAL A 25 5.67 6.29 5.77
N LYS A 26 5.40 7.48 5.24
CA LYS A 26 5.03 8.67 6.02
C LYS A 26 3.65 9.16 5.67
N MET A 27 3.00 9.79 6.65
CA MET A 27 1.78 10.57 6.43
C MET A 27 2.17 12.05 6.32
N VAL A 28 1.97 12.65 5.15
CA VAL A 28 2.30 14.06 4.90
C VAL A 28 1.03 14.89 4.84
N VAL A 29 0.95 15.91 5.67
CA VAL A 29 -0.22 16.80 5.74
C VAL A 29 -0.02 17.98 4.80
N VAL A 30 -0.98 18.20 3.90
CA VAL A 30 -1.01 19.31 2.95
C VAL A 30 -2.39 19.95 2.92
N TYR A 31 -2.47 21.16 2.36
CA TYR A 31 -3.76 21.81 2.10
C TYR A 31 -4.35 21.27 0.80
N GLY A 32 -5.56 20.74 0.87
CA GLY A 32 -6.18 20.07 -0.26
C GLY A 32 -7.55 19.51 0.06
N LYS A 33 -8.23 19.02 -0.97
CA LYS A 33 -9.54 18.39 -0.87
C LYS A 33 -9.69 17.26 -1.91
N PRO A 34 -10.29 16.11 -1.58
CA PRO A 34 -10.67 15.09 -2.55
C PRO A 34 -11.53 15.69 -3.68
N LEU A 35 -11.21 15.33 -4.92
CA LEU A 35 -11.88 15.82 -6.13
C LEU A 35 -12.60 14.71 -6.89
N GLU A 36 -11.91 13.59 -7.16
CA GLU A 36 -12.45 12.45 -7.92
C GLU A 36 -12.19 11.17 -7.13
N PHE A 37 -13.26 10.41 -6.85
CA PHE A 37 -13.23 9.15 -6.12
C PHE A 37 -14.42 8.27 -6.53
N CYS A 38 -14.28 6.95 -6.40
CA CYS A 38 -15.23 5.97 -6.93
C CYS A 38 -16.10 5.29 -5.87
N ALA A 39 -15.76 5.43 -4.59
CA ALA A 39 -16.48 4.82 -3.47
C ALA A 39 -16.88 5.87 -2.44
N ASN A 40 -17.89 5.56 -1.63
CA ASN A 40 -18.23 6.39 -0.47
C ASN A 40 -17.12 6.23 0.58
N PRO A 41 -16.41 7.29 0.96
CA PRO A 41 -15.33 7.17 1.92
C PRO A 41 -15.87 6.84 3.31
N GLU A 42 -15.13 5.99 4.03
CA GLU A 42 -15.40 5.70 5.43
C GLU A 42 -15.21 6.99 6.26
N LYS A 43 -16.11 7.25 7.21
CA LYS A 43 -16.07 8.45 8.05
C LYS A 43 -15.85 8.09 9.50
N SER A 44 -15.18 9.00 10.21
CA SER A 44 -14.98 8.92 11.65
C SER A 44 -15.17 10.29 12.28
N GLU A 45 -15.75 10.32 13.48
CA GLU A 45 -15.93 11.52 14.30
C GLU A 45 -14.71 11.78 15.22
N GLU A 46 -13.64 11.01 15.04
CA GLU A 46 -12.39 11.15 15.77
C GLU A 46 -11.68 12.48 15.46
N ASN A 47 -10.81 12.90 16.37
CA ASN A 47 -10.00 14.09 16.12
C ASN A 47 -8.98 13.86 14.98
N TRP A 48 -8.51 14.94 14.36
CA TRP A 48 -7.61 14.90 13.20
C TRP A 48 -6.33 14.08 13.42
N ALA A 49 -5.72 14.15 14.61
CA ALA A 49 -4.51 13.39 14.91
C ALA A 49 -4.79 11.88 14.97
N ASN A 50 -5.93 11.49 15.55
CA ASN A 50 -6.40 10.11 15.57
C ASN A 50 -6.71 9.61 14.16
N CYS A 51 -7.35 10.42 13.33
CA CYS A 51 -7.59 10.10 11.92
C CYS A 51 -6.28 9.84 11.15
N LEU A 52 -5.29 10.72 11.28
CA LEU A 52 -3.98 10.51 10.67
C LEU A 52 -3.33 9.20 11.14
N GLN A 53 -3.41 8.91 12.44
CA GLN A 53 -2.83 7.69 13.00
C GLN A 53 -3.59 6.43 12.55
N GLN A 54 -4.92 6.48 12.47
CA GLN A 54 -5.75 5.37 11.98
C GLN A 54 -5.41 5.06 10.53
N CYS A 55 -5.44 6.07 9.66
CA CYS A 55 -5.05 5.89 8.26
C CYS A 55 -3.59 5.42 8.14
N TRP A 56 -2.69 5.91 8.99
CA TRP A 56 -1.30 5.46 8.97
C TRP A 56 -1.19 3.97 9.33
N LYS A 57 -1.89 3.49 10.35
CA LYS A 57 -1.88 2.08 10.77
C LYS A 57 -2.61 1.15 9.81
N GLN A 58 -3.63 1.63 9.13
CA GLN A 58 -4.45 0.85 8.21
C GLN A 58 -3.70 0.64 6.89
N TRP A 59 -3.54 -0.62 6.49
CA TRP A 59 -2.71 -0.97 5.34
C TRP A 59 -3.24 -0.40 4.01
N ASP A 60 -4.55 -0.39 3.81
CA ASP A 60 -5.19 0.06 2.57
C ASP A 60 -5.49 1.56 2.53
N CYS A 61 -5.29 2.32 3.61
CA CYS A 61 -5.59 3.75 3.62
C CYS A 61 -4.44 4.59 3.01
N VAL A 62 -4.77 5.40 2.00
CA VAL A 62 -3.80 6.25 1.26
C VAL A 62 -4.05 7.75 1.42
N VAL A 63 -5.29 8.17 1.64
CA VAL A 63 -5.64 9.58 1.87
C VAL A 63 -6.64 9.67 3.02
N VAL A 64 -6.48 10.66 3.86
CA VAL A 64 -7.48 11.08 4.85
C VAL A 64 -7.78 12.56 4.64
N SER A 65 -9.06 12.93 4.58
CA SER A 65 -9.49 14.33 4.43
C SER A 65 -10.13 14.82 5.72
N GLN A 66 -9.78 16.05 6.11
CA GLN A 66 -10.34 16.68 7.29
C GLN A 66 -11.75 17.20 6.99
N LEU A 67 -12.70 16.83 7.86
CA LEU A 67 -14.06 17.36 7.87
C LEU A 67 -14.23 18.31 9.08
N PRO A 68 -15.30 19.14 9.11
CA PRO A 68 -15.60 19.97 10.29
C PRO A 68 -15.74 19.14 11.56
N ASP A 69 -16.44 18.01 11.46
CA ASP A 69 -16.74 17.10 12.57
C ASP A 69 -16.12 15.72 12.33
N GLY A 70 -14.79 15.70 12.14
CA GLY A 70 -14.01 14.47 12.04
C GLY A 70 -13.21 14.34 10.74
N CYS A 71 -13.25 13.18 10.11
CA CYS A 71 -12.49 12.89 8.90
C CYS A 71 -13.14 11.82 8.03
N GLU A 72 -12.68 11.75 6.78
CA GLU A 72 -13.03 10.68 5.86
C GLU A 72 -11.77 10.03 5.28
N PHE A 73 -11.80 8.72 5.11
CA PHE A 73 -10.69 7.89 4.67
C PHE A 73 -10.92 7.38 3.26
N PHE A 74 -9.86 7.38 2.47
CA PHE A 74 -9.86 6.82 1.12
C PHE A 74 -8.81 5.72 1.04
N LYS A 75 -9.28 4.55 0.62
CA LYS A 75 -8.44 3.38 0.43
C LYS A 75 -7.77 3.39 -0.94
N ILE A 76 -6.80 2.49 -1.12
CA ILE A 76 -6.22 2.19 -2.45
C ILE A 76 -7.39 1.92 -3.42
N GLN A 77 -7.33 2.48 -4.63
CA GLN A 77 -8.35 2.41 -5.69
C GLN A 77 -9.59 3.31 -5.48
N GLU A 78 -9.84 3.83 -4.28
CA GLU A 78 -11.04 4.65 -4.05
C GLU A 78 -10.85 6.11 -4.47
N ILE A 79 -9.64 6.66 -4.30
CA ILE A 79 -9.30 8.05 -4.64
C ILE A 79 -8.52 8.11 -5.96
N GLN A 80 -8.90 9.05 -6.82
CA GLN A 80 -8.24 9.31 -8.11
C GLN A 80 -7.55 10.68 -8.14
N LYS A 81 -8.17 11.70 -7.55
CA LYS A 81 -7.59 13.06 -7.53
C LYS A 81 -7.85 13.79 -6.23
N VAL A 82 -6.85 14.55 -5.81
CA VAL A 82 -6.95 15.55 -4.74
C VAL A 82 -6.57 16.90 -5.34
N THR A 83 -7.42 17.90 -5.17
CA THR A 83 -7.12 19.29 -5.54
C THR A 83 -6.19 19.92 -4.53
N LYS A 84 -5.18 20.64 -5.04
CA LYS A 84 -4.28 21.45 -4.22
C LYS A 84 -4.99 22.71 -3.76
N LEU A 85 -4.89 23.01 -2.47
CA LEU A 85 -5.42 24.24 -1.89
C LEU A 85 -4.30 24.98 -1.16
N ASP A 86 -4.58 26.22 -0.80
CA ASP A 86 -3.71 27.02 0.04
C ASP A 86 -4.18 27.01 1.51
N ARG A 87 -3.37 27.64 2.36
CA ARG A 87 -3.65 27.77 3.79
C ARG A 87 -4.95 28.51 4.10
N SER A 88 -5.39 29.44 3.25
CA SER A 88 -6.59 30.23 3.48
C SER A 88 -7.88 29.40 3.40
N SER A 89 -7.85 28.27 2.67
CA SER A 89 -8.96 27.32 2.63
C SER A 89 -9.24 26.67 3.99
N GLY A 90 -8.21 26.50 4.83
CA GLY A 90 -8.28 25.72 6.07
C GLY A 90 -8.46 24.21 5.87
N GLN A 91 -8.64 23.73 4.63
CA GLN A 91 -8.92 22.33 4.32
C GLN A 91 -7.63 21.53 4.17
N LYS A 92 -7.54 20.42 4.90
CA LYS A 92 -6.33 19.59 4.95
C LYS A 92 -6.62 18.17 4.51
N VAL A 93 -5.60 17.57 3.93
CA VAL A 93 -5.52 16.13 3.69
C VAL A 93 -4.21 15.59 4.24
N GLY A 94 -4.26 14.37 4.77
CA GLY A 94 -3.08 13.56 5.02
C GLY A 94 -2.91 12.57 3.88
N ILE A 95 -1.73 12.57 3.25
CA ILE A 95 -1.42 11.66 2.16
C ILE A 95 -0.33 10.71 2.63
N LYS A 96 -0.61 9.41 2.56
CA LYS A 96 0.36 8.36 2.88
C LYS A 96 1.23 8.11 1.65
N ILE A 97 2.53 8.34 1.80
CA ILE A 97 3.52 8.17 0.73
C ILE A 97 4.75 7.42 1.22
N SER A 98 5.52 6.85 0.30
CA SER A 98 6.87 6.38 0.59
C SER A 98 7.86 7.51 0.31
N LEU A 99 8.70 7.83 1.28
CA LEU A 99 9.84 8.74 1.12
C LEU A 99 11.15 7.94 1.00
N PRO A 100 12.17 8.47 0.33
CA PRO A 100 13.49 7.81 0.28
C PRO A 100 14.20 7.82 1.65
N SER A 101 13.79 8.69 2.57
CA SER A 101 14.33 8.81 3.92
C SER A 101 13.27 8.56 5.00
N ASP A 102 13.74 8.19 6.19
CA ASP A 102 12.95 7.98 7.40
C ASP A 102 12.41 9.28 8.02
N THR A 103 12.81 10.44 7.50
CA THR A 103 12.42 11.77 7.94
C THR A 103 11.89 12.58 6.77
N CYS A 104 10.89 13.44 7.04
CA CYS A 104 10.41 14.39 6.04
C CYS A 104 11.49 15.46 5.80
N PRO A 105 11.80 15.79 4.53
CA PRO A 105 12.69 16.91 4.20
C PRO A 105 12.25 18.19 4.91
N ARG A 106 13.18 18.87 5.58
CA ARG A 106 12.93 20.11 6.34
C ARG A 106 13.21 21.40 5.55
N GLY A 107 13.48 21.28 4.26
CA GLY A 107 13.80 22.42 3.40
C GLY A 107 12.54 23.07 2.81
N ASP A 108 12.51 24.39 2.78
CA ASP A 108 11.42 25.18 2.19
C ASP A 108 11.46 25.22 0.64
N THR A 109 12.48 24.63 0.04
CA THR A 109 12.71 24.71 -1.42
C THR A 109 11.81 23.78 -2.23
N GLU A 110 11.29 22.73 -1.63
CA GLU A 110 10.54 21.69 -2.32
C GLU A 110 9.19 21.46 -1.65
N ALA A 111 8.11 21.60 -2.43
CA ALA A 111 6.76 21.56 -1.90
C ALA A 111 6.36 20.11 -1.48
N PRO A 112 5.69 19.94 -0.32
CA PRO A 112 5.04 18.68 0.02
C PRO A 112 3.83 18.42 -0.92
N PRO A 113 3.40 17.16 -1.07
CA PRO A 113 3.87 15.97 -0.35
C PRO A 113 5.08 15.30 -1.00
N LEU A 114 5.43 15.62 -2.25
CA LEU A 114 6.45 14.88 -2.99
C LEU A 114 7.88 15.40 -2.85
N PHE A 115 8.07 16.61 -2.30
CA PHE A 115 9.38 17.21 -2.04
C PHE A 115 10.28 17.12 -3.28
N GLY A 116 9.87 17.79 -4.36
CA GLY A 116 10.65 17.88 -5.60
C GLY A 116 10.58 16.65 -6.51
N ASN A 117 10.07 15.51 -6.01
CA ASN A 117 9.83 14.34 -6.84
C ASN A 117 8.56 14.50 -7.68
N VAL A 118 8.58 14.01 -8.92
CA VAL A 118 7.39 14.01 -9.78
C VAL A 118 6.36 12.96 -9.37
N SER A 119 6.80 11.87 -8.73
CA SER A 119 5.91 10.81 -8.25
C SER A 119 6.50 10.04 -7.07
N SER A 120 5.63 9.41 -6.28
CA SER A 120 5.99 8.43 -5.24
C SER A 120 5.11 7.19 -5.38
N SER A 121 5.69 6.01 -5.16
CA SER A 121 4.98 4.73 -5.19
C SER A 121 5.01 4.05 -3.82
N LEU A 122 3.86 3.54 -3.41
CA LEU A 122 3.64 2.75 -2.22
C LEU A 122 3.20 1.36 -2.66
N ILE A 123 3.96 0.33 -2.27
CA ILE A 123 3.63 -1.08 -2.54
C ILE A 123 3.34 -1.74 -1.19
N ILE A 124 2.16 -2.35 -1.08
CA ILE A 124 1.67 -2.97 0.15
C ILE A 124 1.13 -4.35 -0.22
N THR A 125 1.35 -5.36 0.63
CA THR A 125 0.78 -6.69 0.45
C THR A 125 -0.34 -6.93 1.45
N ASP A 126 -1.40 -7.64 1.06
CA ASP A 126 -2.43 -8.14 1.98
C ASP A 126 -1.93 -9.30 2.87
N GLY A 127 -0.71 -9.81 2.63
CA GLY A 127 -0.18 -10.99 3.30
C GLY A 127 -0.60 -12.33 2.68
N GLU A 128 -1.47 -12.29 1.67
CA GLU A 128 -2.01 -13.46 0.96
C GLU A 128 -1.43 -13.58 -0.46
N GLY A 129 -0.35 -12.84 -0.75
CA GLY A 129 0.36 -12.88 -2.04
C GLY A 129 -0.15 -11.86 -3.06
N THR A 130 -1.14 -11.03 -2.70
CA THR A 130 -1.55 -9.88 -3.51
C THR A 130 -0.76 -8.66 -3.09
N TYR A 131 -0.28 -7.90 -4.07
CA TYR A 131 0.43 -6.65 -3.91
C TYR A 131 -0.38 -5.52 -4.53
N TYR A 132 -0.65 -4.51 -3.74
CA TYR A 132 -1.33 -3.30 -4.14
C TYR A 132 -0.28 -2.21 -4.30
N LYS A 133 -0.19 -1.66 -5.51
CA LYS A 133 0.62 -0.47 -5.77
C LYS A 133 -0.30 0.74 -5.84
N SER A 134 0.00 1.76 -5.05
CA SER A 134 -0.55 3.11 -5.20
C SER A 134 0.57 4.05 -5.61
N GLN A 135 0.34 4.85 -6.65
CA GLN A 135 1.28 5.83 -7.16
C GLN A 135 0.62 7.20 -7.18
N ILE A 136 1.25 8.15 -6.51
CA ILE A 136 0.87 9.57 -6.54
C ILE A 136 1.78 10.30 -7.52
N THR A 137 1.20 11.13 -8.37
CA THR A 137 1.90 12.01 -9.32
C THR A 137 1.41 13.43 -9.15
N GLU A 138 2.33 14.39 -9.20
CA GLU A 138 2.00 15.82 -9.09
C GLU A 138 1.75 16.46 -10.47
N THR A 139 0.69 17.27 -10.56
CA THR A 139 0.42 18.18 -11.69
C THR A 139 0.41 19.63 -11.20
N SER A 140 -0.04 20.60 -12.01
CA SER A 140 -0.11 22.01 -11.58
C SER A 140 -1.01 22.22 -10.36
N ASP A 141 -2.21 21.66 -10.38
CA ASP A 141 -3.34 21.99 -9.48
C ASP A 141 -3.90 20.77 -8.76
N THR A 142 -3.43 19.56 -9.09
CA THR A 142 -3.89 18.32 -8.49
C THR A 142 -2.76 17.36 -8.17
N TRP A 143 -3.03 16.46 -7.23
CA TRP A 143 -2.30 15.21 -7.07
C TRP A 143 -3.16 14.07 -7.60
N ILE A 144 -2.61 13.30 -8.53
CA ILE A 144 -3.29 12.18 -9.19
C ILE A 144 -2.83 10.88 -8.56
N PHE A 145 -3.79 10.04 -8.21
CA PHE A 145 -3.58 8.71 -7.65
C PHE A 145 -3.90 7.66 -8.71
N ASN A 146 -2.94 6.80 -8.98
CA ASN A 146 -3.09 5.63 -9.83
C ASN A 146 -2.84 4.39 -8.99
N SER A 147 -3.58 3.32 -9.22
CA SER A 147 -3.42 2.08 -8.48
C SER A 147 -3.41 0.87 -9.41
N SER A 148 -2.60 -0.12 -9.08
CA SER A 148 -2.56 -1.42 -9.74
C SER A 148 -2.48 -2.55 -8.72
N ILE A 149 -3.03 -3.70 -9.11
CA ILE A 149 -2.92 -4.94 -8.34
C ILE A 149 -1.93 -5.84 -9.08
N HIS A 150 -0.97 -6.37 -8.35
CA HIS A 150 -0.03 -7.38 -8.82
C HIS A 150 -0.23 -8.62 -7.96
N GLN A 151 -0.48 -9.76 -8.59
CA GLN A 151 -0.40 -11.05 -7.91
C GLN A 151 0.94 -11.65 -8.30
N CYS A 152 1.75 -12.02 -7.31
CA CYS A 152 2.83 -12.94 -7.61
C CYS A 152 2.16 -14.28 -7.93
N LEU A 153 2.18 -14.66 -9.20
CA LEU A 153 1.94 -16.04 -9.53
C LEU A 153 2.99 -16.83 -8.75
N ILE A 154 2.56 -17.82 -7.98
CA ILE A 154 3.47 -18.82 -7.43
C ILE A 154 4.20 -19.40 -8.64
N ASP A 155 5.45 -18.96 -8.87
CA ASP A 155 6.29 -19.39 -10.00
C ASP A 155 6.61 -20.90 -9.93
N ILE A 156 6.12 -21.57 -8.89
CA ILE A 156 6.47 -22.93 -8.50
C ILE A 156 5.18 -23.61 -8.06
N HIS A 157 4.66 -24.52 -8.90
CA HIS A 157 3.60 -25.46 -8.53
C HIS A 157 4.04 -26.27 -7.29
N GLU A 158 3.12 -26.69 -6.42
CA GLU A 158 3.44 -27.55 -5.26
C GLU A 158 4.20 -28.85 -5.65
N ASP A 159 4.13 -29.24 -6.92
CA ASP A 159 4.84 -30.40 -7.50
C ASP A 159 6.25 -30.09 -8.00
N TYR A 160 6.86 -28.99 -7.57
CA TYR A 160 8.24 -28.70 -7.93
C TYR A 160 9.20 -29.67 -7.23
N PHE A 161 9.67 -30.65 -7.98
CA PHE A 161 10.77 -31.50 -7.59
C PHE A 161 12.08 -30.72 -7.76
N PRO A 162 12.79 -30.33 -6.68
CA PRO A 162 14.10 -29.72 -6.81
C PRO A 162 15.03 -30.67 -7.56
N TYR A 163 15.63 -30.21 -8.66
CA TYR A 163 16.65 -30.97 -9.35
C TYR A 163 17.97 -30.83 -8.58
N GLU A 164 18.32 -31.87 -7.83
CA GLU A 164 19.62 -32.00 -7.19
C GLU A 164 20.55 -32.82 -8.08
N HIS A 165 21.75 -32.30 -8.33
CA HIS A 165 22.80 -33.04 -9.02
C HIS A 165 24.07 -33.05 -8.15
N ASN A 166 24.45 -34.24 -7.70
CA ASN A 166 25.68 -34.41 -6.95
C ASN A 166 26.88 -34.25 -7.88
N LEU A 167 27.75 -33.28 -7.57
CA LEU A 167 29.00 -33.11 -8.29
C LEU A 167 29.92 -34.30 -8.04
N THR A 168 30.49 -34.86 -9.10
CA THR A 168 31.52 -35.90 -8.99
C THR A 168 32.87 -35.36 -8.52
N SER A 169 33.06 -34.03 -8.59
CA SER A 169 34.25 -33.32 -8.12
C SER A 169 33.97 -31.82 -7.90
N PRO A 170 34.75 -31.11 -7.06
CA PRO A 170 34.66 -29.66 -6.94
C PRO A 170 35.02 -28.95 -8.25
N PHE A 171 34.47 -27.76 -8.49
CA PHE A 171 34.87 -26.90 -9.61
C PHE A 171 36.24 -26.26 -9.36
N LEU A 172 37.09 -26.28 -10.38
CA LEU A 172 38.37 -25.57 -10.40
C LEU A 172 38.20 -24.13 -10.93
N PRO A 173 39.09 -23.18 -10.57
CA PRO A 173 39.04 -21.82 -11.08
C PRO A 173 39.06 -21.77 -12.62
N GLY A 174 38.03 -21.18 -13.21
CA GLY A 174 37.89 -21.03 -14.67
C GLY A 174 37.11 -22.16 -15.37
N GLU A 175 36.64 -23.16 -14.63
CA GLU A 175 35.75 -24.18 -15.19
C GLU A 175 34.35 -23.62 -15.49
N THR A 176 33.72 -24.18 -16.51
CA THR A 176 32.36 -23.85 -16.92
C THR A 176 31.50 -25.10 -16.87
N PHE A 177 30.24 -24.96 -16.43
CA PHE A 177 29.23 -25.98 -16.56
C PHE A 177 28.06 -25.42 -17.35
N PHE A 178 27.35 -26.31 -18.04
CA PHE A 178 26.23 -25.94 -18.90
C PHE A 178 24.98 -26.69 -18.45
N MET A 179 23.92 -25.95 -18.18
CA MET A 179 22.59 -26.50 -17.98
C MET A 179 21.75 -26.23 -19.23
N ARG A 180 21.08 -27.24 -19.75
CA ARG A 180 20.12 -27.10 -20.85
C ARG A 180 18.76 -27.55 -20.35
N GLY A 181 17.80 -26.64 -20.34
CA GLY A 181 16.41 -26.90 -19.97
C GLY A 181 15.43 -26.37 -21.02
N LYS A 182 14.15 -26.67 -20.83
CA LYS A 182 13.04 -26.02 -21.54
C LYS A 182 12.21 -25.27 -20.50
N THR A 183 11.83 -24.04 -20.80
CA THR A 183 10.85 -23.30 -20.00
C THR A 183 9.44 -23.73 -20.40
N ALA A 184 8.50 -23.72 -19.46
CA ALA A 184 7.09 -23.91 -19.79
C ALA A 184 6.64 -22.80 -20.76
N GLY A 185 5.90 -23.16 -21.81
CA GLY A 185 5.40 -22.20 -22.78
C GLY A 185 4.26 -21.37 -22.19
N TYR A 186 4.28 -20.05 -22.39
CA TYR A 186 3.30 -19.09 -21.89
C TYR A 186 1.92 -19.16 -22.60
N ASN A 187 1.42 -20.32 -23.04
CA ASN A 187 0.11 -20.38 -23.75
C ASN A 187 -0.59 -21.75 -23.63
N GLN A 188 -0.92 -22.19 -22.41
CA GLN A 188 -1.89 -23.27 -22.20
C GLN A 188 -2.81 -22.98 -21.01
N GLN A 189 -3.51 -21.84 -21.07
CA GLN A 189 -4.79 -21.63 -20.39
C GLN A 189 -5.82 -21.19 -21.43
#